data_AF-A0A392NI78-F1
#
_entry.id   AF-A0A392NI78-F1
#
_cell.length_a   1.000
_cell.length_b   1.000
_cell.length_c   1.000
_cell.angle_alpha   90.00
_cell.angle_beta   90.00
_cell.angle_gamma   90.00
#
_symmetry.space_group_name_H-M   'P 1'
#
loop_
_entity.id
_entity.type
_entity.pdbx_description
1 polymer ?
#
loop_
_entity_poly.entity_id
_entity_poly.type
_entity_poly.pdbx_seq_one_letter_code
_entity_poly.pdbx_strand_id
1 'polypeptide(L)'
;MSSAQRLLDCKQLVKDYCSEILPVSDLYKMRISCQVELADQSEDSAARTPPEIIVLPTNATVSDLKIEAANAFQDVYLMFRRFQVDELLGYSGVDDSTQVKLLLGSNEVVCVRGKCSGKTGLSKFRMERGLERWTVECNCGAKDDDGERMMACDTCGVWRHTRCSGIPDTAPVPARFVCQKCQSCDSKPKSGGHCKDEETGTSVSNTSSSCFGNGLPVPSDVSFRH
;
A
#
# COMPACT_ATOMS: atom_id res chain seq x y z
N MET A 1 -8.84 -17.25 29.17
CA MET A 1 -8.84 -15.83 28.74
C MET A 1 -10.19 -15.23 29.10
N SER A 2 -10.23 -14.00 29.63
CA SER A 2 -11.50 -13.34 29.97
C SER A 2 -12.21 -12.87 28.70
N SER A 3 -13.53 -12.70 28.76
CA SER A 3 -14.31 -12.15 27.64
C SER A 3 -13.86 -10.72 27.28
N ALA A 4 -13.42 -9.93 28.27
CA ALA A 4 -12.85 -8.61 28.04
C ALA A 4 -11.54 -8.67 27.23
N GLN A 5 -10.66 -9.63 27.54
CA GLN A 5 -9.42 -9.83 26.79
C GLN A 5 -9.70 -10.17 25.32
N ARG A 6 -10.71 -11.04 25.07
CA ARG A 6 -11.12 -11.39 23.71
C ARG A 6 -11.65 -10.20 22.92
N LEU A 7 -12.40 -9.29 23.57
CA LEU A 7 -12.90 -8.08 22.91
C LEU A 7 -11.77 -7.10 22.56
N LEU A 8 -10.80 -6.93 23.46
CA LEU A 8 -9.62 -6.08 23.21
C LEU A 8 -8.71 -6.66 22.11
N ASP A 9 -8.64 -7.98 21.99
CA ASP A 9 -7.83 -8.66 20.98
C ASP A 9 -8.57 -8.82 19.62
N CYS A 10 -9.85 -8.41 19.51
CA CYS A 10 -10.59 -8.41 18.24
C CYS A 10 -10.16 -7.21 17.36
N LYS A 11 -9.22 -7.45 16.44
CA LYS A 11 -8.63 -6.41 15.58
C LYS A 11 -9.46 -5.99 14.36
N GLN A 12 -10.60 -6.65 14.12
CA GLN A 12 -11.47 -6.32 12.99
C GLN A 12 -12.92 -6.26 13.44
N LEU A 13 -13.42 -5.04 13.63
CA LEU A 13 -14.84 -4.77 13.80
C LEU A 13 -15.41 -4.44 12.42
N VAL A 14 -15.89 -5.47 11.73
CA VAL A 14 -16.57 -5.28 10.45
C VAL A 14 -18.03 -4.97 10.75
N LYS A 15 -18.46 -3.77 10.37
CA LYS A 15 -19.87 -3.44 10.37
C LYS A 15 -20.49 -4.10 9.14
N ASP A 16 -21.19 -5.19 9.36
CA ASP A 16 -21.94 -5.88 8.32
C ASP A 16 -23.19 -5.05 7.97
N TYR A 17 -23.18 -4.45 6.79
CA TYR A 17 -24.32 -3.71 6.28
C TYR A 17 -25.19 -4.67 5.48
N CYS A 18 -26.23 -5.23 6.11
CA CYS A 18 -27.26 -5.99 5.37
C CYS A 18 -27.96 -5.08 4.34
N SER A 19 -27.85 -5.41 3.06
CA SER A 19 -28.46 -4.69 1.93
C SER A 19 -29.99 -4.83 1.82
N GLU A 20 -30.62 -5.60 2.71
CA GLU A 20 -31.99 -6.14 2.55
C GLU A 20 -33.13 -5.12 2.74
N ILE A 21 -32.85 -3.85 3.05
CA ILE A 21 -33.91 -2.84 3.24
C ILE A 21 -33.57 -1.55 2.48
N LEU A 22 -33.71 -1.58 1.15
CA LEU A 22 -33.62 -0.38 0.33
C LEU A 22 -35.02 0.23 0.12
N PRO A 23 -35.25 1.51 0.50
CA PRO A 23 -36.48 2.22 0.17
C PRO A 23 -36.69 2.29 -1.35
N VAL A 24 -37.94 2.38 -1.81
CA VAL A 24 -38.32 2.52 -3.24
C VAL A 24 -37.53 3.63 -3.97
N SER A 25 -37.08 4.64 -3.24
CA SER A 25 -36.21 5.73 -3.73
C SER A 25 -34.83 5.30 -4.24
N ASP A 26 -34.38 4.07 -3.96
CA ASP A 26 -33.06 3.55 -4.36
C ASP A 26 -33.07 2.86 -5.74
N LEU A 27 -34.24 2.63 -6.36
CA LEU A 27 -34.33 1.99 -7.69
C LEU A 27 -33.76 2.85 -8.83
N TYR A 28 -33.74 4.16 -8.65
CA TYR A 28 -33.22 5.14 -9.62
C TYR A 28 -31.81 5.60 -9.28
N LYS A 29 -31.14 4.92 -8.34
CA LYS A 29 -29.77 5.20 -7.96
C LYS A 29 -28.90 3.98 -8.25
N MET A 30 -27.65 4.23 -8.60
CA MET A 30 -26.60 3.22 -8.69
C MET A 30 -25.53 3.55 -7.67
N ARG A 31 -24.92 2.50 -7.11
CA ARG A 31 -23.80 2.60 -6.17
C ARG A 31 -22.55 2.11 -6.89
N ILE A 32 -21.50 2.90 -6.84
CA ILE A 32 -20.26 2.62 -7.54
C ILE A 32 -19.14 2.70 -6.51
N SER A 33 -18.38 1.62 -6.37
CA SER A 33 -17.12 1.59 -5.64
C SER A 33 -16.02 2.24 -6.49
N CYS A 34 -15.55 3.40 -6.06
CA CYS A 34 -14.59 4.20 -6.79
C CYS A 34 -13.22 4.17 -6.14
N GLN A 35 -12.22 3.71 -6.87
CA GLN A 35 -10.80 3.82 -6.50
C GLN A 35 -10.17 5.07 -7.11
N VAL A 36 -9.15 5.62 -6.45
CA VAL A 36 -8.41 6.78 -6.94
C VAL A 36 -6.95 6.44 -7.22
N GLU A 37 -6.46 6.91 -8.36
CA GLU A 37 -5.06 6.90 -8.74
C GLU A 37 -4.58 8.35 -8.95
N LEU A 38 -3.48 8.75 -8.31
CA LEU A 38 -2.88 10.06 -8.59
C LEU A 38 -1.79 9.92 -9.64
N ALA A 39 -1.80 10.82 -10.62
CA ALA A 39 -0.81 10.84 -11.71
C ALA A 39 0.65 11.00 -11.24
N ASP A 40 0.87 11.60 -10.07
CA ASP A 40 2.22 11.95 -9.57
C ASP A 40 2.84 10.88 -8.65
N GLN A 41 2.26 9.68 -8.52
CA GLN A 41 2.73 8.68 -7.55
C GLN A 41 3.84 7.77 -8.10
N SER A 42 4.91 7.65 -7.32
CA SER A 42 5.87 6.54 -7.41
C SER A 42 5.25 5.26 -6.84
N GLU A 43 5.61 4.12 -7.43
CA GLU A 43 5.25 2.72 -7.13
C GLU A 43 5.43 2.29 -5.64
N ASP A 44 4.64 2.85 -4.71
CA ASP A 44 4.48 2.27 -3.37
C ASP A 44 3.06 1.70 -3.24
N SER A 45 2.91 0.45 -3.71
CA SER A 45 1.62 -0.24 -3.83
C SER A 45 0.88 -0.42 -2.50
N ALA A 46 1.55 -0.21 -1.36
CA ALA A 46 0.96 -0.30 -0.02
C ALA A 46 0.13 0.94 0.37
N ALA A 47 0.18 2.01 -0.43
CA ALA A 47 -0.39 3.32 -0.11
C ALA A 47 -1.75 3.61 -0.79
N ARG A 48 -2.49 2.57 -1.20
CA ARG A 48 -3.76 2.77 -1.91
C ARG A 48 -4.82 3.28 -0.95
N THR A 49 -5.42 4.41 -1.30
CA THR A 49 -6.57 4.93 -0.57
C THR A 49 -7.72 3.92 -0.68
N PRO A 50 -8.47 3.65 0.41
CA PRO A 50 -9.67 2.83 0.32
C PRO A 50 -10.62 3.31 -0.78
N PRO A 51 -11.36 2.41 -1.42
CA PRO A 51 -12.38 2.80 -2.38
C PRO A 51 -13.55 3.51 -1.67
N GLU A 52 -14.03 4.60 -2.27
CA GLU A 52 -15.20 5.33 -1.78
C GLU A 52 -16.46 4.89 -2.50
N ILE A 53 -17.60 4.90 -1.81
CA ILE A 53 -18.90 4.57 -2.42
C ILE A 53 -19.54 5.85 -2.95
N ILE A 54 -19.68 5.91 -4.27
CA ILE A 54 -20.37 6.98 -4.99
C ILE A 54 -21.81 6.56 -5.25
N VAL A 55 -22.76 7.46 -5.03
CA VAL A 55 -24.18 7.22 -5.29
C VAL A 55 -24.68 8.21 -6.33
N LEU A 56 -25.09 7.70 -7.50
CA LEU A 56 -25.52 8.53 -8.63
C LEU A 56 -26.91 8.12 -9.13
N PRO A 57 -27.68 9.05 -9.73
CA PRO A 57 -28.88 8.70 -10.50
C PRO A 57 -28.57 7.73 -11.64
N THR A 58 -29.52 6.87 -12.03
CA THR A 58 -29.31 5.87 -13.09
C THR A 58 -29.04 6.47 -14.47
N ASN A 59 -29.38 7.74 -14.68
CA ASN A 59 -29.14 8.49 -15.91
C ASN A 59 -27.87 9.38 -15.83
N ALA A 60 -27.07 9.26 -14.76
CA ALA A 60 -25.85 10.02 -14.59
C ALA A 60 -24.83 9.75 -15.70
N THR A 61 -24.12 10.80 -16.07
CA THR A 61 -23.10 10.80 -17.12
C THR A 61 -21.70 10.59 -16.53
N VAL A 62 -20.71 10.32 -17.39
CA VAL A 62 -19.31 10.22 -16.99
C VAL A 62 -18.85 11.53 -16.33
N SER A 63 -19.33 12.69 -16.77
CA SER A 63 -19.04 13.96 -16.10
C SER A 63 -19.56 14.00 -14.65
N ASP A 64 -20.78 13.54 -14.42
CA ASP A 64 -21.38 13.47 -13.08
C ASP A 64 -20.57 12.54 -12.16
N LEU A 65 -20.11 11.41 -12.70
CA LEU A 65 -19.24 10.49 -11.98
C LEU A 65 -17.90 11.12 -11.60
N LYS A 66 -17.25 11.84 -12.51
CA LYS A 66 -15.99 12.52 -12.22
C LYS A 66 -16.16 13.59 -11.13
N ILE A 67 -17.26 14.35 -11.19
CA ILE A 67 -17.59 15.39 -10.19
C ILE A 67 -17.85 14.75 -8.82
N GLU A 68 -18.71 13.74 -8.76
CA GLU A 68 -19.09 13.12 -7.49
C GLU A 68 -17.92 12.34 -6.88
N ALA A 69 -17.09 11.69 -7.70
CA ALA A 69 -15.84 11.10 -7.24
C ALA A 69 -14.93 12.16 -6.62
N ALA A 70 -14.75 13.30 -7.30
CA ALA A 70 -13.91 14.38 -6.77
C ALA A 70 -14.44 14.89 -5.42
N ASN A 71 -15.75 15.04 -5.26
CA ASN A 71 -16.40 15.47 -4.01
C ASN A 71 -16.20 14.45 -2.89
N ALA A 72 -16.51 13.17 -3.14
CA ALA A 72 -16.37 12.10 -2.15
C ALA A 72 -14.95 12.04 -1.58
N PHE A 73 -13.93 12.10 -2.44
CA PHE A 73 -12.54 12.10 -1.99
C PHE A 73 -12.14 13.40 -1.28
N GLN A 74 -12.65 14.56 -1.72
CA GLN A 74 -12.40 15.86 -1.08
C GLN A 74 -12.97 15.95 0.35
N ASP A 75 -14.14 15.35 0.58
CA ASP A 75 -14.85 15.40 1.86
C ASP A 75 -14.19 14.49 2.90
N VAL A 76 -13.69 13.33 2.47
CA VAL A 76 -13.13 12.31 3.37
C VAL A 76 -11.64 12.55 3.63
N TYR A 77 -10.87 12.98 2.63
CA TYR A 77 -9.41 13.03 2.72
C TYR A 77 -8.85 14.44 2.60
N LEU A 78 -8.20 14.93 3.66
CA LEU A 78 -7.54 16.24 3.68
C LEU A 78 -6.50 16.42 2.54
N MET A 79 -5.82 15.34 2.16
CA MET A 79 -4.85 15.35 1.07
C MET A 79 -5.48 15.53 -0.32
N PHE A 80 -6.79 15.30 -0.45
CA PHE A 80 -7.56 15.46 -1.68
C PHE A 80 -8.38 16.74 -1.73
N ARG A 81 -8.21 17.70 -0.81
CA ARG A 81 -8.97 18.97 -0.76
C ARG A 81 -9.05 19.77 -2.08
N ARG A 82 -8.16 19.52 -3.03
CA ARG A 82 -8.15 20.13 -4.38
C ARG A 82 -7.96 19.09 -5.48
N PHE A 83 -8.50 17.90 -5.25
CA PHE A 83 -8.45 16.79 -6.17
C PHE A 83 -9.37 17.06 -7.36
N GLN A 84 -8.83 16.86 -8.56
CA GLN A 84 -9.57 16.95 -9.80
C GLN A 84 -9.37 15.64 -10.55
N VAL A 85 -10.47 15.07 -11.02
CA VAL A 85 -10.44 13.86 -11.85
C VAL A 85 -10.14 14.26 -13.29
N ASP A 86 -9.09 13.67 -13.86
CA ASP A 86 -8.69 13.87 -15.24
C ASP A 86 -9.40 12.85 -16.15
N GLU A 87 -9.40 11.57 -15.77
CA GLU A 87 -9.93 10.49 -16.59
C GLU A 87 -10.48 9.31 -15.79
N LEU A 88 -11.33 8.52 -16.45
CA LEU A 88 -11.80 7.23 -15.97
C LEU A 88 -10.94 6.13 -16.60
N LEU A 89 -10.22 5.36 -15.78
CA LEU A 89 -9.31 4.33 -16.26
C LEU A 89 -10.06 3.17 -16.88
N GLY A 90 -9.55 2.65 -18.01
CA GLY A 90 -10.20 1.61 -18.80
C GLY A 90 -11.26 2.12 -19.79
N TYR A 91 -11.60 3.41 -19.74
CA TYR A 91 -12.61 4.05 -20.60
C TYR A 91 -12.08 5.32 -21.27
N SER A 92 -10.77 5.36 -21.56
CA SER A 92 -10.12 6.48 -22.24
C SER A 92 -10.75 6.72 -23.61
N GLY A 93 -11.13 7.97 -23.90
CA GLY A 93 -11.73 8.37 -25.18
C GLY A 93 -13.26 8.29 -25.22
N VAL A 94 -13.91 7.89 -24.13
CA VAL A 94 -15.37 8.01 -24.00
C VAL A 94 -15.75 9.47 -23.72
N ASP A 95 -16.81 9.93 -24.38
CA ASP A 95 -17.33 11.28 -24.18
C ASP A 95 -17.99 11.42 -22.80
N ASP A 96 -17.77 12.57 -22.17
CA ASP A 96 -18.21 12.84 -20.80
C ASP A 96 -19.75 12.90 -20.65
N SER A 97 -20.50 13.06 -21.76
CA SER A 97 -21.97 12.98 -21.77
C SER A 97 -22.51 11.54 -21.79
N THR A 98 -21.65 10.54 -21.97
CA THR A 98 -22.05 9.13 -21.99
C THR A 98 -22.61 8.72 -20.63
N GLN A 99 -23.74 8.00 -20.63
CA GLN A 99 -24.33 7.50 -19.39
C GLN A 99 -23.48 6.39 -18.77
N VAL A 100 -23.20 6.52 -17.48
CA VAL A 100 -22.36 5.59 -16.71
C VAL A 100 -22.96 4.18 -16.68
N LYS A 101 -24.29 4.08 -16.58
CA LYS A 101 -24.99 2.78 -16.57
C LYS A 101 -24.75 1.97 -17.84
N LEU A 102 -24.73 2.65 -18.98
CA LEU A 102 -24.48 2.01 -20.28
C LEU A 102 -23.02 1.60 -20.43
N LEU A 103 -22.12 2.39 -19.85
CA LEU A 103 -20.68 2.18 -19.90
C LEU A 103 -20.22 1.03 -19.00
N LEU A 104 -20.67 1.01 -17.75
CA LEU A 104 -20.24 0.03 -16.75
C LEU A 104 -21.02 -1.29 -16.84
N GLY A 105 -22.25 -1.26 -17.36
CA GLY A 105 -23.13 -2.44 -17.36
C GLY A 105 -23.39 -2.93 -15.94
N SER A 106 -22.85 -4.11 -15.59
CA SER A 106 -22.90 -4.70 -14.25
C SER A 106 -21.65 -4.46 -13.40
N ASN A 107 -20.63 -3.74 -13.91
CA ASN A 107 -19.42 -3.45 -13.16
C ASN A 107 -19.66 -2.30 -12.18
N GLU A 108 -19.69 -2.59 -10.89
CA GLU A 108 -19.89 -1.57 -9.85
C GLU A 108 -18.56 -1.00 -9.34
N VAL A 109 -17.42 -1.34 -9.95
CA VAL A 109 -16.10 -0.85 -9.53
C VAL A 109 -15.49 -0.03 -10.65
N VAL A 110 -15.02 1.17 -10.31
CA VAL A 110 -14.32 2.07 -11.22
C VAL A 110 -13.02 2.56 -10.61
N CYS A 111 -12.09 3.00 -11.45
CA CYS A 111 -10.91 3.70 -11.01
C CYS A 111 -10.79 5.03 -11.75
N VAL A 112 -10.70 6.13 -11.00
CA VAL A 112 -10.48 7.47 -11.55
C VAL A 112 -9.03 7.86 -11.37
N ARG A 113 -8.45 8.44 -12.42
CA ARG A 113 -7.14 9.09 -12.34
C ARG A 113 -7.32 10.59 -12.25
N GLY A 114 -6.55 11.21 -11.38
CA GLY A 114 -6.58 12.66 -11.24
C GLY A 114 -5.33 13.24 -10.60
N LYS A 115 -5.39 14.54 -10.33
CA LYS A 115 -4.30 15.31 -9.74
C LYS A 115 -4.80 16.24 -8.65
N CYS A 116 -3.92 16.57 -7.71
CA CYS A 116 -4.20 17.54 -6.66
C CYS A 116 -3.48 18.85 -6.97
N SER A 117 -4.24 19.94 -7.15
CA SER A 117 -3.64 21.26 -7.43
C SER A 117 -3.02 21.86 -6.17
N GLY A 118 -1.70 21.69 -6.04
CA GLY A 118 -0.88 22.27 -4.98
C GLY A 118 -0.09 21.20 -4.21
N LYS A 119 1.21 21.45 -3.99
CA LYS A 119 2.04 20.62 -3.12
C LYS A 119 1.65 20.89 -1.67
N THR A 120 0.55 20.32 -1.20
CA THR A 120 0.07 20.51 0.18
C THR A 120 1.02 19.88 1.21
N GLY A 121 1.99 19.06 0.80
CA GLY A 121 2.87 18.35 1.72
C GLY A 121 2.10 17.44 2.68
N LEU A 122 0.82 17.17 2.40
CA LEU A 122 -0.07 16.30 3.17
C LEU A 122 -0.03 14.85 2.67
N SER A 123 0.42 14.63 1.43
CA SER A 123 0.55 13.30 0.83
C SER A 123 1.45 12.36 1.64
N LYS A 124 2.42 12.92 2.37
CA LYS A 124 3.31 12.17 3.27
C LYS A 124 2.61 11.64 4.53
N PHE A 125 1.45 12.17 4.91
CA PHE A 125 0.62 11.70 6.02
C PHE A 125 -0.54 10.80 5.55
N ARG A 126 -0.43 10.21 4.36
CA ARG A 126 -1.45 9.31 3.83
C ARG A 126 -1.64 8.05 4.68
N MET A 127 -0.54 7.54 5.24
CA MET A 127 -0.55 6.30 6.00
C MET A 127 -0.66 6.59 7.49
N GLU A 128 -1.37 5.73 8.21
CA GLU A 128 -1.52 5.79 9.67
C GLU A 128 -0.17 5.70 10.40
N ARG A 129 0.83 5.02 9.81
CA ARG A 129 2.20 4.87 10.34
C ARG A 129 3.02 6.16 10.46
N GLY A 130 2.48 7.31 10.02
CA GLY A 130 3.19 8.58 10.01
C GLY A 130 4.27 8.70 8.93
N LEU A 131 5.22 9.62 9.12
CA LEU A 131 6.31 9.87 8.16
C LEU A 131 7.43 8.85 8.22
N GLU A 132 7.51 8.10 9.31
CA GLU A 132 8.60 7.19 9.58
C GLU A 132 8.44 5.90 8.79
N ARG A 133 9.55 5.37 8.27
CA ARG A 133 9.58 4.13 7.48
C ARG A 133 9.91 2.92 8.34
N TRP A 134 9.27 2.81 9.48
CA TRP A 134 9.36 1.64 10.32
C TRP A 134 8.40 0.57 9.79
N THR A 135 8.90 -0.65 9.66
CA THR A 135 8.14 -1.77 9.10
C THR A 135 7.61 -2.61 10.25
N VAL A 136 6.29 -2.71 10.38
CA VAL A 136 5.66 -3.65 11.29
C VAL A 136 5.40 -4.96 10.55
N GLU A 137 5.90 -6.06 11.10
CA GLU A 137 5.57 -7.39 10.59
C GLU A 137 5.53 -8.39 11.74
N CYS A 138 4.36 -8.49 12.35
CA CYS A 138 4.13 -9.38 13.46
C CYS A 138 3.53 -10.72 13.00
N ASN A 139 3.77 -11.79 13.76
CA ASN A 139 3.22 -13.12 13.45
C ASN A 139 1.69 -13.19 13.59
N CYS A 140 1.08 -12.24 14.31
CA CYS A 140 -0.37 -12.09 14.43
C CYS A 140 -1.02 -11.46 13.19
N GLY A 141 -0.23 -11.03 12.19
CA GLY A 141 -0.72 -10.43 10.96
C GLY A 141 -0.70 -8.89 10.94
N ALA A 142 -0.41 -8.23 12.06
CA ALA A 142 -0.28 -6.78 12.10
C ALA A 142 0.80 -6.27 11.14
N LYS A 143 0.46 -5.22 10.38
CA LYS A 143 1.30 -4.55 9.38
C LYS A 143 1.58 -3.08 9.68
N ASP A 144 0.90 -2.53 10.69
CA ASP A 144 1.04 -1.17 11.19
C ASP A 144 0.94 -1.21 12.74
N ASP A 145 1.19 -0.08 13.39
CA ASP A 145 1.03 0.07 14.84
C ASP A 145 -0.45 0.13 15.20
N ASP A 146 -0.93 -0.87 15.92
CA ASP A 146 -2.31 -1.01 16.39
C ASP A 146 -2.49 -0.54 17.85
N GLY A 147 -1.49 0.16 18.40
CA GLY A 147 -1.49 0.68 19.77
C GLY A 147 -1.04 -0.34 20.82
N GLU A 148 -0.76 -1.58 20.45
CA GLU A 148 -0.11 -2.54 21.36
C GLU A 148 1.38 -2.24 21.54
N ARG A 149 1.94 -2.63 22.68
CA ARG A 149 3.37 -2.41 22.97
C ARG A 149 4.25 -3.13 21.94
N MET A 150 5.09 -2.35 21.25
CA MET A 150 5.97 -2.86 20.20
C MET A 150 7.47 -2.73 20.55
N MET A 151 8.29 -3.49 19.83
CA MET A 151 9.74 -3.39 19.83
C MET A 151 10.35 -3.76 18.48
N ALA A 152 11.46 -3.13 18.12
CA ALA A 152 12.20 -3.42 16.89
C ALA A 152 13.18 -4.59 17.10
N CYS A 153 13.33 -5.44 16.08
CA CYS A 153 14.41 -6.41 16.04
C CYS A 153 15.76 -5.73 15.75
N ASP A 154 16.78 -6.00 16.55
CA ASP A 154 18.12 -5.42 16.37
C ASP A 154 18.83 -5.88 15.08
N THR A 155 18.39 -6.99 14.48
CA THR A 155 19.00 -7.55 13.27
C THR A 155 18.36 -6.99 12.00
N CYS A 156 17.02 -6.93 11.93
CA CYS A 156 16.31 -6.55 10.70
C CYS A 156 15.52 -5.23 10.81
N GLY A 157 15.45 -4.60 11.99
CA GLY A 157 14.71 -3.37 12.22
C GLY A 157 13.19 -3.50 12.16
N VAL A 158 12.65 -4.70 11.89
CA VAL A 158 11.21 -4.95 11.82
C VAL A 158 10.59 -4.93 13.22
N TRP A 159 9.49 -4.22 13.35
CA TRP A 159 8.74 -4.04 14.58
C TRP A 159 7.71 -5.14 14.80
N ARG A 160 7.59 -5.57 16.05
CA ARG A 160 6.71 -6.67 16.49
C ARG A 160 6.13 -6.35 17.86
N HIS A 161 4.96 -6.90 18.16
CA HIS A 161 4.42 -6.83 19.51
C HIS A 161 5.31 -7.58 20.49
N THR A 162 5.54 -6.99 21.67
CA THR A 162 6.28 -7.65 22.75
C THR A 162 5.58 -8.95 23.14
N ARG A 163 4.25 -8.91 23.28
CA ARG A 163 3.41 -10.05 23.64
C ARG A 163 3.49 -11.20 22.64
N CYS A 164 3.43 -10.89 21.34
CA CYS A 164 3.60 -11.89 20.26
C CYS A 164 5.01 -12.49 20.19
N SER A 165 5.97 -11.85 20.86
CA SER A 165 7.35 -12.31 21.02
C SER A 165 7.60 -12.96 22.39
N GLY A 166 6.55 -13.23 23.18
CA GLY A 166 6.62 -13.87 24.49
C GLY A 166 7.01 -12.94 25.64
N ILE A 167 7.03 -11.62 25.43
CA ILE A 167 7.37 -10.62 26.45
C ILE A 167 6.06 -9.97 26.94
N PRO A 168 5.60 -10.27 28.16
CA PRO A 168 4.37 -9.68 28.69
C PRO A 168 4.55 -8.19 28.99
N ASP A 169 3.45 -7.43 29.04
CA ASP A 169 3.48 -5.98 29.24
C ASP A 169 4.07 -5.57 30.60
N THR A 170 3.98 -6.46 31.59
CA THR A 170 4.56 -6.26 32.92
C THR A 170 6.08 -6.48 32.95
N ALA A 171 6.67 -7.12 31.94
CA ALA A 171 8.10 -7.35 31.87
C ALA A 171 8.84 -6.19 31.18
N PRO A 172 10.07 -5.88 31.63
CA PRO A 172 10.93 -4.94 30.93
C PRO A 172 11.24 -5.44 29.52
N VAL A 173 11.35 -4.53 28.56
CA VAL A 173 11.84 -4.86 27.22
C VAL A 173 13.32 -5.26 27.34
N PRO A 174 13.75 -6.40 26.77
CA PRO A 174 15.16 -6.78 26.74
C PRO A 174 16.02 -5.71 26.05
N ALA A 175 17.25 -5.52 26.53
CA ALA A 175 18.21 -4.61 25.90
C ALA A 175 18.61 -5.04 24.48
N ARG A 176 18.49 -6.33 24.16
CA ARG A 176 18.68 -6.88 22.81
C ARG A 176 17.57 -7.87 22.47
N PHE A 177 17.04 -7.77 21.26
CA PHE A 177 15.99 -8.62 20.73
C PHE A 177 16.23 -8.99 19.26
N VAL A 178 16.23 -10.30 19.02
CA VAL A 178 16.32 -10.88 17.68
C VAL A 178 15.02 -11.62 17.42
N CYS A 179 14.33 -11.32 16.31
CA CYS A 179 13.06 -11.97 16.00
C CYS A 179 13.26 -13.42 15.55
N GLN A 180 12.22 -14.24 15.66
CA GLN A 180 12.28 -15.66 15.29
C GLN A 180 12.77 -15.91 13.84
N LYS A 181 12.44 -15.01 12.90
CA LYS A 181 12.92 -15.09 11.50
C LYS A 181 14.45 -14.90 11.42
N CYS A 182 15.03 -14.03 12.24
CA CYS A 182 16.47 -13.80 12.27
C CYS A 182 17.20 -14.91 13.06
N GLN A 183 16.61 -15.39 14.16
CA GLN A 183 17.16 -16.51 14.94
C GLN A 183 17.31 -17.78 14.10
N SER A 184 16.34 -18.08 13.21
CA SER A 184 16.43 -19.26 12.34
C SER A 184 17.47 -19.11 11.23
N CYS A 185 17.79 -17.90 10.78
CA CYS A 185 18.85 -17.65 9.82
C CYS A 185 20.25 -17.83 10.42
N ASP A 186 20.44 -17.49 11.70
CA ASP A 186 21.71 -17.67 12.42
C ASP A 186 22.01 -19.14 12.78
N SER A 187 21.01 -20.02 12.70
CA SER A 187 21.12 -21.45 13.06
C SER A 187 21.63 -22.36 11.93
N LYS A 188 21.91 -21.83 10.73
CA LYS A 188 22.60 -22.61 9.69
C LYS A 188 24.10 -22.62 9.99
N PRO A 189 24.74 -23.79 10.21
CA PRO A 189 26.19 -23.82 10.30
C PRO A 189 26.74 -23.33 8.96
N LYS A 190 27.48 -22.22 8.99
CA LYS A 190 28.35 -21.80 7.88
C LYS A 190 29.31 -22.96 7.61
N SER A 191 29.05 -23.69 6.54
CA SER A 191 30.01 -24.62 5.96
C SER A 191 31.22 -23.82 5.48
N GLY A 192 32.33 -23.97 6.21
CA GLY A 192 33.73 -23.96 5.79
C GLY A 192 34.21 -22.98 4.72
N GLY A 193 35.22 -22.18 5.09
CA GLY A 193 36.02 -21.42 4.12
C GLY A 193 37.20 -20.63 4.69
N HIS A 194 38.01 -21.26 5.54
CA HIS A 194 39.43 -21.02 5.89
C HIS A 194 39.99 -19.59 6.13
N CYS A 195 40.62 -19.47 7.30
CA CYS A 195 41.49 -18.38 7.78
C CYS A 195 42.76 -18.22 6.95
N LYS A 196 43.19 -16.96 6.75
CA LYS A 196 44.61 -16.57 6.77
C LYS A 196 44.71 -15.19 7.39
N ASP A 197 45.39 -15.13 8.54
CA ASP A 197 45.95 -13.91 9.10
C ASP A 197 47.23 -13.56 8.34
N GLU A 198 47.42 -12.30 7.97
CA GLU A 198 48.73 -11.63 8.02
C GLU A 198 48.54 -10.10 8.01
N GLU A 199 49.09 -9.45 9.04
CA GLU A 199 49.22 -8.00 9.18
C GLU A 199 50.33 -7.45 8.27
N THR A 200 50.15 -6.21 7.79
CA THR A 200 51.12 -5.08 7.81
C THR A 200 51.00 -4.20 6.55
N GLY A 201 50.92 -2.88 6.75
CA GLY A 201 51.63 -1.94 5.88
C GLY A 201 50.81 -0.98 5.00
N THR A 202 50.68 0.23 5.52
CA THR A 202 50.37 1.53 4.87
C THR A 202 50.93 1.74 3.45
N SER A 203 50.11 2.25 2.50
CA SER A 203 50.38 3.48 1.69
C SER A 203 49.49 3.68 0.45
N VAL A 204 48.70 4.76 0.48
CA VAL A 204 48.37 5.80 -0.53
C VAL A 204 48.20 5.52 -2.06
N SER A 205 47.07 6.06 -2.56
CA SER A 205 46.81 6.84 -3.81
C SER A 205 46.47 6.20 -5.17
N ASN A 206 45.26 6.56 -5.63
CA ASN A 206 44.79 7.03 -6.95
C ASN A 206 45.24 6.33 -8.25
N THR A 207 44.30 5.80 -9.04
CA THR A 207 43.69 6.45 -10.24
C THR A 207 42.91 5.44 -11.11
N SER A 208 42.01 6.03 -11.89
CA SER A 208 41.03 5.57 -12.87
C SER A 208 41.38 4.52 -13.95
N SER A 209 40.30 3.86 -14.43
CA SER A 209 39.90 3.63 -15.85
C SER A 209 40.07 2.25 -16.52
N SER A 210 39.08 1.96 -17.38
CA SER A 210 39.00 0.98 -18.50
C SER A 210 38.80 -0.50 -18.11
N CYS A 211 37.71 -1.22 -18.45
CA CYS A 211 36.97 -1.55 -19.68
C CYS A 211 37.46 -2.84 -20.39
N PHE A 212 36.59 -3.43 -21.23
CA PHE A 212 36.63 -4.75 -21.91
C PHE A 212 36.11 -5.95 -21.09
N GLY A 213 35.18 -6.79 -21.54
CA GLY A 213 34.54 -6.96 -22.85
C GLY A 213 34.17 -8.45 -23.05
N ASN A 214 33.09 -8.68 -23.82
CA ASN A 214 32.60 -9.95 -24.41
C ASN A 214 31.64 -10.76 -23.53
N GLY A 215 30.45 -11.19 -23.96
CA GLY A 215 29.76 -11.11 -25.26
C GLY A 215 28.68 -12.20 -25.31
N LEU A 216 27.41 -11.78 -25.49
CA LEU A 216 26.28 -12.30 -26.31
C LEU A 216 26.11 -13.83 -26.59
N PRO A 217 24.87 -14.34 -26.86
CA PRO A 217 23.87 -13.67 -27.70
C PRO A 217 22.37 -13.78 -27.33
N VAL A 218 21.63 -12.87 -27.98
CA VAL A 218 20.18 -12.70 -28.11
C VAL A 218 19.68 -13.48 -29.35
N PRO A 219 18.41 -13.92 -29.43
CA PRO A 219 17.75 -14.24 -30.68
C PRO A 219 16.84 -13.10 -31.17
N SER A 220 17.14 -12.58 -32.35
CA SER A 220 16.29 -11.81 -33.29
C SER A 220 15.42 -12.80 -34.12
N ASP A 221 14.39 -12.47 -34.89
CA ASP A 221 13.67 -11.25 -35.27
C ASP A 221 12.36 -11.70 -35.95
N VAL A 222 11.42 -10.76 -36.12
CA VAL A 222 10.21 -10.87 -36.95
C VAL A 222 10.52 -10.46 -38.40
N SER A 223 9.96 -11.15 -39.41
CA SER A 223 9.60 -10.51 -40.70
C SER A 223 8.58 -11.30 -41.53
N PHE A 224 7.80 -10.53 -42.29
CA PHE A 224 6.67 -10.84 -43.18
C PHE A 224 7.09 -11.06 -44.65
N ARG A 225 6.11 -11.53 -45.45
CA ARG A 225 5.97 -11.64 -46.95
C ARG A 225 6.27 -13.04 -47.51
N HIS A 226 5.50 -13.62 -48.44
CA HIS A 226 4.50 -13.11 -49.40
C HIS A 226 3.13 -13.79 -49.27
#